data_AF-A0AAU5HN03-F1
#
_entry.id   AF-A0AAU5HN03-F1
#
_cell.length_a   1.000
_cell.length_b   1.000
_cell.length_c   1.000
_cell.angle_alpha   90.00
_cell.angle_beta   90.00
_cell.angle_gamma   90.00
#
_symmetry.space_group_name_H-M   'P 1'
#
loop_
_entity.id
_entity.type
_entity.pdbx_description
1 polymer ?
#
loop_
_entity_poly.entity_id
_entity_poly.type
_entity_poly.pdbx_seq_one_letter_code
_entity_poly.pdbx_strand_id
1 'polypeptide(L)'
;MARSWDKRQLIADGFELTYADVEWHDGPRKGLSLVDGVPHYCEIRDGNRVDEAEEYVVWPASEATVAMEREQWAIFIRYQLSDAGTEEHPGHGGIDVRYDEPTLLLAPRRQAPDGARRLIGEARFDDGDDRYRFDGVDHWFRWRPAE
;
A
#
# COMPACT_ATOMS: atom_id res chain seq x y z
N MET A 1 19.11 -11.61 6.58
CA MET A 1 18.14 -10.84 7.38
C MET A 1 18.08 -9.46 6.77
N ALA A 2 16.92 -9.06 6.25
CA ALA A 2 16.74 -7.68 5.81
C ALA A 2 16.98 -6.76 7.01
N ARG A 3 17.65 -5.64 6.78
CA ARG A 3 17.89 -4.64 7.82
C ARG A 3 16.54 -4.01 8.18
N SER A 4 16.05 -4.27 9.39
CA SER A 4 14.88 -3.60 9.94
C SER A 4 15.28 -2.28 10.59
N TRP A 5 14.34 -1.33 10.60
CA TRP A 5 14.58 0.05 11.04
C TRP A 5 13.56 0.49 12.10
N ASP A 6 14.02 1.21 13.11
CA ASP A 6 13.11 1.87 14.05
C ASP A 6 12.26 2.93 13.35
N LYS A 7 10.96 2.98 13.66
CA LYS A 7 10.00 3.90 13.03
C LYS A 7 10.41 5.38 13.13
N ARG A 8 11.03 5.80 14.24
CA ARG A 8 11.50 7.20 14.39
C ARG A 8 12.68 7.48 13.48
N GLN A 9 13.56 6.49 13.27
CA GLN A 9 14.65 6.62 12.30
C GLN A 9 14.11 6.73 10.88
N LEU A 10 13.11 5.93 10.51
CA LEU A 10 12.46 6.02 9.19
C LEU A 10 11.88 7.41 8.95
N ILE A 11 11.11 7.94 9.90
CA ILE A 11 10.56 9.30 9.81
C ILE A 11 11.68 10.34 9.69
N ALA A 12 12.75 10.23 10.47
CA ALA A 12 13.89 11.14 10.42
C ALA A 12 14.65 11.09 9.07
N ASP A 13 14.68 9.92 8.43
CA ASP A 13 15.30 9.69 7.11
C ASP A 13 14.41 10.13 5.93
N GLY A 14 13.19 10.62 6.21
CA GLY A 14 12.22 11.09 5.22
C GLY A 14 11.37 9.96 4.60
N PHE A 15 11.24 8.83 5.30
CA PHE A 15 10.32 7.77 4.90
C PHE A 15 8.92 8.05 5.45
N GLU A 16 7.93 7.82 4.61
CA GLU A 16 6.52 8.02 4.91
C GLU A 16 5.76 6.70 4.88
N LEU A 17 4.66 6.66 5.64
CA LEU A 17 3.88 5.46 5.90
C LEU A 17 3.08 5.02 4.67
N THR A 18 2.94 3.70 4.50
CA THR A 18 1.94 3.08 3.63
C THR A 18 0.74 2.62 4.46
N TYR A 19 -0.47 3.03 4.06
CA TYR A 19 -1.72 2.68 4.74
C TYR A 19 -2.28 1.31 4.36
N ALA A 20 -2.07 0.86 3.12
CA ALA A 20 -2.62 -0.40 2.63
C ALA A 20 -1.83 -0.91 1.42
N ASP A 21 -1.67 -2.22 1.36
CA ASP A 21 -1.28 -2.94 0.15
C ASP A 21 -2.51 -3.33 -0.65
N VAL A 22 -2.52 -2.99 -1.93
CA VAL A 22 -3.53 -3.47 -2.91
C VAL A 22 -2.96 -4.65 -3.69
N GLU A 23 -1.67 -4.63 -4.03
CA GLU A 23 -0.98 -5.71 -4.71
C GLU A 23 0.45 -5.87 -4.18
N TRP A 24 0.84 -7.12 -3.94
CA TRP A 24 2.18 -7.49 -3.48
C TRP A 24 2.69 -8.72 -4.22
N HIS A 25 3.87 -8.60 -4.83
CA HIS A 25 4.58 -9.72 -5.46
C HIS A 25 6.08 -9.49 -5.36
N ASP A 26 6.74 -10.25 -4.46
CA ASP A 26 8.15 -10.06 -4.10
C ASP A 26 8.51 -8.64 -3.63
N GLY A 27 7.51 -7.87 -3.19
CA GLY A 27 7.62 -6.46 -2.84
C GLY A 27 6.30 -5.70 -3.06
N PRO A 28 6.20 -4.44 -2.58
CA PRO A 28 5.04 -3.60 -2.80
C PRO A 28 4.89 -3.28 -4.29
N ARG A 29 3.75 -3.63 -4.89
CA ARG A 29 3.47 -3.36 -6.32
C ARG A 29 2.45 -2.25 -6.48
N LYS A 30 1.42 -2.26 -5.64
CA LYS A 30 0.34 -1.29 -5.66
C LYS A 30 -0.18 -1.07 -4.24
N GLY A 31 -0.39 0.19 -3.87
CA GLY A 31 -0.82 0.52 -2.52
C GLY A 31 -1.29 1.94 -2.37
N LEU A 32 -1.60 2.30 -1.13
CA LEU A 32 -1.94 3.65 -0.71
C LEU A 32 -0.87 4.15 0.26
N SER A 33 -0.03 5.08 -0.18
CA SER A 33 1.11 5.60 0.58
C SER A 33 1.04 7.11 0.72
N LEU A 34 1.69 7.64 1.75
CA LEU A 34 1.91 9.08 1.86
C LEU A 34 3.00 9.52 0.86
N VAL A 35 2.77 10.66 0.23
CA VAL A 35 3.74 11.41 -0.56
C VAL A 35 3.66 12.88 -0.14
N ASP A 36 4.72 13.39 0.48
CA ASP A 36 4.78 14.73 1.08
C ASP A 36 3.63 14.95 2.09
N GLY A 37 3.34 13.94 2.90
CA GLY A 37 2.25 13.93 3.88
C GLY A 37 0.84 13.80 3.29
N VAL A 38 0.69 13.66 1.97
CA VAL A 38 -0.60 13.53 1.29
C VAL A 38 -0.81 12.10 0.80
N PRO A 39 -1.96 11.46 1.07
CA PRO A 39 -2.26 10.12 0.57
C PRO A 39 -2.32 10.07 -0.97
N HIS A 40 -1.54 9.18 -1.55
CA HIS A 40 -1.52 8.86 -2.96
C HIS A 40 -1.62 7.36 -3.16
N TYR A 41 -2.30 6.95 -4.23
CA TYR A 41 -2.05 5.64 -4.79
C TYR A 41 -0.67 5.62 -5.42
N CYS A 42 0.01 4.49 -5.29
CA CYS A 42 1.26 4.20 -5.97
C CYS A 42 1.13 2.85 -6.67
N GLU A 43 1.60 2.78 -7.92
CA GLU A 43 1.64 1.55 -8.70
C GLU A 43 2.96 1.50 -9.47
N ILE A 44 3.65 0.37 -9.37
CA ILE A 44 4.91 0.15 -10.07
C ILE A 44 4.69 0.15 -11.58
N ARG A 45 5.58 0.80 -12.34
CA ARG A 45 5.43 0.94 -13.78
C ARG A 45 5.99 -0.24 -14.58
N ASP A 46 7.19 -0.70 -14.23
CA ASP A 46 7.93 -1.77 -14.93
C ASP A 46 8.85 -2.51 -13.93
N GLY A 47 8.31 -3.48 -13.19
CA GLY A 47 9.07 -4.20 -12.16
C GLY A 47 9.88 -5.36 -12.73
N ASN A 48 11.20 -5.19 -12.89
CA ASN A 48 12.08 -6.29 -13.31
C ASN A 48 13.37 -6.45 -12.47
N ARG A 49 13.58 -5.66 -11.40
CA ARG A 49 14.76 -5.80 -10.51
C ARG A 49 14.45 -5.48 -9.06
N VAL A 50 14.66 -6.48 -8.21
CA VAL A 50 14.31 -6.55 -6.78
C VAL A 50 15.24 -5.72 -5.87
N ASP A 51 16.31 -5.11 -6.39
CA ASP A 51 17.40 -4.56 -5.55
C ASP A 51 17.62 -3.04 -5.66
N GLU A 52 16.84 -2.29 -6.47
CA GLU A 52 17.00 -0.83 -6.63
C GLU A 52 15.67 -0.09 -6.47
N ALA A 53 15.72 1.18 -6.09
CA ALA A 53 14.53 2.02 -5.97
C ALA A 53 13.76 2.04 -7.31
N GLU A 54 12.48 1.68 -7.28
CA GLU A 54 11.70 1.43 -8.49
C GLU A 54 10.90 2.68 -8.91
N GLU A 55 10.54 2.74 -10.19
CA GLU A 55 9.66 3.80 -10.72
C GLU A 55 8.19 3.44 -10.47
N TYR A 56 7.49 4.33 -9.79
CA TYR A 56 6.06 4.27 -9.54
C TYR A 56 5.34 5.41 -10.26
N VAL A 57 4.15 5.11 -10.77
CA VAL A 57 3.14 6.12 -11.05
C VAL A 57 2.37 6.39 -9.76
N VAL A 58 2.21 7.66 -9.41
CA VAL A 58 1.48 8.11 -8.22
C VAL A 58 0.40 9.12 -8.56
N TRP A 59 -0.75 9.01 -7.89
CA TRP A 59 -1.86 9.95 -8.05
C TRP A 59 -2.63 10.13 -6.73
N PRO A 60 -3.17 11.33 -6.47
CA PRO A 60 -3.75 11.64 -5.16
C PRO A 60 -5.02 10.81 -4.90
N ALA A 61 -5.19 10.41 -3.64
CA ALA A 61 -6.42 9.83 -3.14
C ALA A 61 -7.19 10.87 -2.31
N SER A 62 -8.48 11.03 -2.59
CA SER A 62 -9.34 11.91 -1.77
C SER A 62 -9.57 11.30 -0.38
N GLU A 63 -9.87 12.12 0.62
CA GLU A 63 -10.15 11.64 1.99
C GLU A 63 -11.23 10.55 2.03
N ALA A 64 -12.30 10.71 1.24
CA ALA A 64 -13.35 9.70 1.11
C ALA A 64 -12.81 8.37 0.54
N THR A 65 -11.88 8.43 -0.40
CA THR A 65 -11.20 7.27 -0.96
C THR A 65 -10.31 6.59 0.08
N VAL A 66 -9.52 7.38 0.82
CA VAL A 66 -8.68 6.87 1.90
C VAL A 66 -9.52 6.18 2.98
N ALA A 67 -10.67 6.75 3.36
CA ALA A 67 -11.56 6.14 4.34
C ALA A 67 -12.07 4.76 3.87
N MET A 68 -12.48 4.64 2.61
CA MET A 68 -12.92 3.36 2.02
C MET A 68 -11.78 2.35 1.93
N GLU A 69 -10.58 2.78 1.53
CA GLU A 69 -9.38 1.91 1.49
C GLU A 69 -9.02 1.38 2.88
N ARG A 70 -9.03 2.26 3.90
CA ARG A 70 -8.73 1.87 5.28
C ARG A 70 -9.78 0.95 5.89
N GLU A 71 -11.04 1.13 5.51
CA GLU A 71 -12.10 0.22 5.92
C GLU A 71 -11.92 -1.17 5.29
N GLN A 72 -11.68 -1.22 3.98
CA GLN A 72 -11.40 -2.48 3.29
C GLN A 72 -10.15 -3.17 3.87
N TRP A 73 -9.11 -2.39 4.16
CA TRP A 73 -7.90 -2.86 4.81
C TRP A 73 -8.19 -3.46 6.18
N ALA A 74 -8.96 -2.79 7.04
CA ALA A 74 -9.30 -3.32 8.35
C ALA A 74 -10.05 -4.66 8.29
N ILE A 75 -10.90 -4.87 7.28
CA ILE A 75 -11.56 -6.16 7.05
C ILE A 75 -10.53 -7.22 6.61
N PHE A 76 -9.62 -6.88 5.69
CA PHE A 76 -8.52 -7.75 5.29
C PHE A 76 -7.62 -8.15 6.48
N ILE A 77 -7.25 -7.21 7.36
CA ILE A 77 -6.47 -7.50 8.57
C ILE A 77 -7.21 -8.48 9.48
N ARG A 78 -8.51 -8.32 9.69
CA ARG A 78 -9.30 -9.27 10.50
C ARG A 78 -9.27 -10.66 9.90
N TYR A 79 -9.36 -10.79 8.58
CA TYR A 79 -9.18 -12.06 7.89
C TYR A 79 -7.77 -12.63 8.12
N GLN A 80 -6.72 -11.83 7.95
CA GLN A 80 -5.32 -12.26 8.16
C GLN A 80 -5.04 -12.75 9.58
N LEU A 81 -5.73 -12.19 10.59
CA LEU A 81 -5.60 -12.57 12.00
C LEU A 81 -6.55 -13.70 12.41
N SER A 82 -7.40 -14.18 11.50
CA SER A 82 -8.37 -15.25 11.77
C SER A 82 -7.83 -16.62 11.34
N ASP A 83 -8.54 -17.68 11.74
CA ASP A 83 -8.28 -19.05 11.28
C ASP A 83 -8.95 -19.37 9.93
N ALA A 84 -9.48 -18.36 9.23
CA ALA A 84 -10.18 -18.53 7.96
C ALA A 84 -9.25 -19.06 6.87
N GLY A 85 -9.76 -19.98 6.05
CA GLY A 85 -9.01 -20.54 4.94
C GLY A 85 -8.90 -19.60 3.75
N THR A 86 -8.01 -19.91 2.81
CA THR A 86 -7.85 -19.14 1.56
C THR A 86 -9.16 -18.96 0.80
N GLU A 87 -10.06 -19.94 0.81
CA GLU A 87 -11.37 -19.86 0.12
C GLU A 87 -12.26 -18.73 0.68
N GLU A 88 -12.08 -18.38 1.96
CA GLU A 88 -12.78 -17.33 2.68
C GLU A 88 -12.09 -15.95 2.54
N HIS A 89 -11.11 -15.84 1.63
CA HIS A 89 -10.44 -14.57 1.39
C HIS A 89 -11.44 -13.53 0.87
N PRO A 90 -11.59 -12.36 1.53
CA PRO A 90 -12.65 -11.40 1.18
C PRO A 90 -12.50 -10.83 -0.24
N GLY A 91 -11.27 -10.80 -0.77
CA GLY A 91 -10.99 -10.42 -2.16
C GLY A 91 -11.56 -11.35 -3.24
N HIS A 92 -12.10 -12.53 -2.91
CA HIS A 92 -12.78 -13.41 -3.87
C HIS A 92 -14.14 -12.86 -4.33
N GLY A 93 -14.73 -11.93 -3.57
CA GLY A 93 -16.08 -11.44 -3.82
C GLY A 93 -17.16 -12.39 -3.30
N GLY A 94 -18.24 -11.84 -2.74
CA GLY A 94 -19.37 -12.59 -2.22
C GLY A 94 -19.15 -13.23 -0.85
N ILE A 95 -17.96 -13.04 -0.25
CA ILE A 95 -17.62 -13.53 1.09
C ILE A 95 -18.00 -12.51 2.17
N ASP A 96 -17.63 -11.24 1.96
CA ASP A 96 -17.93 -10.15 2.88
C ASP A 96 -18.55 -8.99 2.09
N VAL A 97 -19.86 -8.78 2.28
CA VAL A 97 -20.62 -7.72 1.61
C VAL A 97 -20.01 -6.34 1.85
N ARG A 98 -19.45 -6.12 3.05
CA ARG A 98 -18.85 -4.83 3.39
C ARG A 98 -17.47 -4.65 2.77
N TYR A 99 -16.78 -5.73 2.41
CA TYR A 99 -15.57 -5.68 1.59
C TYR A 99 -15.90 -5.44 0.11
N ASP A 100 -16.97 -6.07 -0.38
CA ASP A 100 -17.40 -6.01 -1.78
C ASP A 100 -17.88 -4.60 -2.19
N GLU A 101 -18.63 -3.93 -1.31
CA GLU A 101 -19.15 -2.59 -1.55
C GLU A 101 -18.06 -1.56 -1.92
N PRO A 102 -17.00 -1.35 -1.09
CA PRO A 102 -15.87 -0.51 -1.46
C PRO A 102 -15.11 -1.02 -2.69
N THR A 103 -15.01 -2.34 -2.91
CA THR A 103 -14.25 -2.90 -4.04
C THR A 103 -14.74 -2.35 -5.38
N LEU A 104 -16.06 -2.33 -5.58
CA LEU A 104 -16.66 -1.79 -6.81
C LEU A 104 -16.46 -0.28 -6.95
N LEU A 105 -16.53 0.46 -5.84
CA LEU A 105 -16.36 1.91 -5.81
C LEU A 105 -14.89 2.30 -6.02
N LEU A 106 -13.95 1.56 -5.44
CA LEU A 106 -12.51 1.84 -5.48
C LEU A 106 -11.89 1.42 -6.81
N ALA A 107 -12.45 0.43 -7.51
CA ALA A 107 -11.94 -0.06 -8.79
C ALA A 107 -11.53 1.05 -9.79
N PRO A 108 -12.39 2.04 -10.13
CA PRO A 108 -11.99 3.13 -11.02
C PRO A 108 -10.97 4.11 -10.41
N ARG A 109 -10.90 4.20 -9.08
CA ARG A 109 -9.98 5.12 -8.35
C ARG A 109 -8.57 4.55 -8.22
N ARG A 110 -8.47 3.23 -8.22
CA ARG A 110 -7.22 2.46 -8.26
C ARG A 110 -6.60 2.40 -9.67
N GLN A 111 -7.24 2.98 -10.68
CA GLN A 111 -6.65 3.11 -12.01
C GLN A 111 -5.88 4.42 -12.09
N ALA A 112 -4.62 4.36 -12.51
CA ALA A 112 -3.82 5.55 -12.72
C ALA A 112 -4.49 6.45 -13.78
N PRO A 113 -4.74 7.74 -13.49
CA PRO A 113 -5.24 8.67 -14.49
C PRO A 113 -4.16 9.02 -15.51
N ASP A 114 -4.57 9.49 -16.68
CA ASP A 114 -3.66 10.11 -17.64
C ASP A 114 -2.90 11.26 -16.98
N GLY A 115 -1.58 11.26 -17.09
CA GLY A 115 -0.72 12.27 -16.48
C GLY A 115 -0.41 12.03 -14.99
N ALA A 116 -0.66 10.82 -14.45
CA ALA A 116 -0.14 10.43 -13.14
C ALA A 116 1.36 10.74 -13.01
N ARG A 117 1.76 11.25 -11.85
CA ARG A 117 3.14 11.68 -11.60
C ARG A 117 4.05 10.48 -11.50
N ARG A 118 5.26 10.58 -12.02
CA ARG A 118 6.29 9.54 -11.89
C ARG A 118 7.24 9.90 -10.76
N LEU A 119 7.43 8.95 -9.85
CA LEU A 119 8.37 9.07 -8.73
C LEU A 119 9.18 7.79 -8.62
N ILE A 120 10.40 7.92 -8.08
CA ILE A 120 11.19 6.78 -7.64
C ILE A 120 10.89 6.53 -6.17
N GLY A 121 10.45 5.32 -5.85
CA GLY A 121 10.15 4.86 -4.49
C GLY A 121 11.29 4.01 -3.92
N GLU A 122 11.93 4.48 -2.86
CA GLU A 122 12.81 3.63 -2.03
C GLU A 122 11.98 3.03 -0.89
N ALA A 123 11.86 1.71 -0.85
CA ALA A 123 11.16 1.00 0.22
C ALA A 123 12.12 0.60 1.35
N ARG A 124 11.69 0.77 2.60
CA ARG A 124 12.33 0.18 3.79
C ARG A 124 11.30 -0.42 4.70
N PHE A 125 11.72 -1.43 5.46
CA PHE A 125 10.88 -2.17 6.39
C PHE A 125 11.21 -1.78 7.82
N ASP A 126 10.18 -1.52 8.62
CA ASP A 126 10.34 -1.30 10.04
C ASP A 126 10.65 -2.60 10.80
N ASP A 127 10.92 -2.47 12.09
CA ASP A 127 11.29 -3.56 13.00
C ASP A 127 10.11 -4.21 13.71
N GLY A 128 8.87 -3.92 13.31
CA GLY A 128 7.71 -4.60 13.89
C GLY A 128 7.53 -6.02 13.36
N ASP A 129 6.98 -6.88 14.21
CA ASP A 129 6.87 -8.32 13.93
C ASP A 129 5.86 -8.66 12.82
N ASP A 130 4.79 -7.87 12.70
CA ASP A 130 3.71 -8.11 11.74
C ASP A 130 3.85 -7.23 10.51
N ARG A 131 3.76 -7.83 9.33
CA ARG A 131 3.69 -7.09 8.07
C ARG A 131 2.39 -6.30 7.91
N TYR A 132 1.28 -6.91 8.30
CA TYR A 132 -0.07 -6.38 8.09
C TYR A 132 -0.67 -5.91 9.41
N ARG A 133 -1.05 -4.63 9.50
CA ARG A 133 -1.51 -3.97 10.74
C ARG A 133 -2.72 -3.09 10.47
N PHE A 134 -3.54 -2.81 11.47
CA PHE A 134 -4.72 -1.95 11.28
C PHE A 134 -4.40 -0.51 10.84
N ASP A 135 -3.23 -0.01 11.22
CA ASP A 135 -2.77 1.34 10.91
C ASP A 135 -1.90 1.43 9.64
N GLY A 136 -1.57 0.30 9.02
CA GLY A 136 -0.78 0.25 7.79
C GLY A 136 -0.05 -1.07 7.59
N VAL A 137 1.12 -0.96 6.99
CA VAL A 137 2.03 -2.07 6.72
C VAL A 137 3.40 -1.81 7.35
N ASP A 138 4.28 -2.80 7.31
CA ASP A 138 5.65 -2.70 7.81
C ASP A 138 6.61 -1.92 6.90
N HIS A 139 6.26 -1.70 5.64
CA HIS A 139 7.10 -0.96 4.71
C HIS A 139 6.69 0.50 4.57
N TRP A 140 7.71 1.31 4.31
CA TRP A 140 7.65 2.75 4.21
C TRP A 140 8.35 3.17 2.92
N PHE A 141 7.89 4.27 2.33
CA PHE A 141 8.49 4.80 1.12
C PHE A 141 9.14 6.14 1.37
N ARG A 142 10.31 6.33 0.77
CA ARG A 142 10.85 7.65 0.48
C ARG A 142 10.74 7.92 -1.00
N TRP A 143 10.13 9.04 -1.34
CA TRP A 143 9.86 9.42 -2.72
C TRP A 143 10.84 10.47 -3.23
N ARG A 144 11.21 10.36 -4.50
CA ARG A 144 11.96 11.40 -5.22
C ARG A 144 11.47 11.51 -6.67
N PRO A 145 11.63 12.66 -7.34
CA PRO A 145 11.28 12.80 -8.76
C PRO A 145 11.98 11.73 -9.61
N ALA A 146 11.26 11.19 -10.61
CA ALA A 146 11.89 10.45 -11.68
C ALA A 146 12.61 11.42 -12.63
N GLU A 147 13.85 11.11 -13.02
CA GLU A 147 14.66 11.91 -13.97
C GLU A 147 14.18 11.74 -15.42
#